data_AF-A0A9C7SJ83-F1
#
_entry.id   AF-A0A9C7SJ83-F1
#
_cell.length_a   1.000
_cell.length_b   1.000
_cell.length_c   1.000
_cell.angle_alpha   90.00
_cell.angle_beta   90.00
_cell.angle_gamma   90.00
#
_symmetry.space_group_name_H-M   'P 1'
#
loop_
_entity.id
_entity.type
_entity.pdbx_description
1 polymer ?
#
loop_
_entity_poly.entity_id
_entity_poly.type
_entity_poly.pdbx_seq_one_letter_code
_entity_poly.pdbx_strand_id
1 'polypeptide(L)' 'MKLGLLETTLNDWRLVENHAKRLRAVTAEQIMSVAKKYFIPENMTVAVLDPQPIPTDKPTKKSVSEE' A
#
# COMPACT_ATOMS: atom_id res chain seq x y z
N MET A 1 -23.30 -3.75 14.50
CA MET A 1 -22.35 -4.87 14.24
C MET A 1 -20.92 -4.34 14.11
N LYS A 2 -20.23 -4.05 15.22
CA LYS A 2 -18.86 -3.48 15.19
C LYS A 2 -17.78 -4.51 15.56
N LEU A 3 -18.15 -5.46 16.43
CA LEU A 3 -17.28 -6.55 16.90
C LEU A 3 -16.92 -7.54 15.79
N GLY A 4 -17.89 -7.98 14.98
CA GLY A 4 -17.64 -8.96 13.91
C GLY A 4 -16.66 -8.48 12.84
N LEU A 5 -16.72 -7.20 12.46
CA LEU A 5 -15.78 -6.62 11.49
C LEU A 5 -14.34 -6.65 12.02
N LEU A 6 -14.13 -6.21 13.26
CA LEU A 6 -12.80 -6.03 13.84
C LEU A 6 -12.10 -7.37 14.14
N GLU A 7 -12.86 -8.41 14.48
CA GLU A 7 -12.31 -9.77 14.62
C GLU A 7 -11.81 -10.30 13.27
N THR A 8 -12.55 -10.05 12.19
CA THR A 8 -12.19 -10.54 10.85
C THR A 8 -11.10 -9.72 10.15
N THR A 9 -10.99 -8.41 10.43
CA THR A 9 -10.05 -7.53 9.70
C THR A 9 -8.79 -7.19 10.49
N LEU A 10 -8.87 -7.14 11.82
CA LEU A 10 -7.78 -6.73 12.70
C LEU A 10 -7.35 -7.82 13.69
N ASN A 11 -8.08 -8.95 13.75
CA ASN A 11 -7.78 -10.10 14.60
C ASN A 11 -7.70 -9.81 16.12
N ASP A 12 -8.22 -8.67 16.58
CA ASP A 12 -8.29 -8.34 18.01
C ASP A 12 -9.43 -7.34 18.30
N TRP A 13 -10.56 -7.86 18.78
CA TRP A 13 -11.72 -7.07 19.20
C TRP A 13 -11.44 -6.13 20.39
N ARG A 14 -10.38 -6.34 21.18
CA ARG A 14 -10.05 -5.49 22.34
C ARG A 14 -9.50 -4.12 21.95
N LEU A 15 -9.11 -3.95 20.68
CA LEU A 15 -8.77 -2.64 20.12
C LEU A 15 -9.96 -1.67 20.13
N VAL A 16 -11.22 -2.13 20.15
CA VAL A 16 -12.41 -1.25 20.13
C VAL A 16 -12.37 -0.18 21.23
N GLU A 17 -11.96 -0.56 22.44
CA GLU A 17 -12.08 0.30 23.62
C GLU A 17 -10.82 1.14 23.86
N ASN A 18 -9.65 0.59 23.55
CA ASN A 18 -8.37 1.17 23.96
C ASN A 18 -7.55 1.75 22.82
N HIS A 19 -7.89 1.47 21.56
CA HIS A 19 -7.13 1.96 20.41
C HIS A 19 -7.15 3.48 20.31
N ALA A 20 -8.32 4.12 20.48
CA ALA A 20 -8.44 5.57 20.41
C ALA A 20 -7.70 6.28 21.57
N LYS A 21 -7.60 5.65 22.74
CA LYS A 21 -6.81 6.18 23.86
C LYS A 21 -5.31 6.07 23.57
N ARG A 22 -4.86 4.91 23.07
CA ARG A 22 -3.47 4.67 22.69
C ARG A 22 -3.00 5.59 21.57
N LEU A 23 -3.81 5.81 20.54
CA LEU A 23 -3.47 6.74 19.45
C LEU A 23 -3.29 8.18 19.95
N ARG A 24 -4.15 8.64 20.87
CA ARG A 24 -4.03 9.98 21.48
C ARG A 24 -2.80 10.15 22.38
N ALA A 25 -2.27 9.05 22.91
CA ALA A 25 -1.09 9.07 23.77
C ALA A 25 0.23 9.10 22.98
N VAL A 26 0.20 8.99 21.65
CA VAL A 26 1.40 9.04 20.81
C VAL A 26 1.97 10.45 20.79
N THR A 27 3.26 10.58 21.06
CA THR A 27 3.97 11.88 21.05
C THR A 27 4.77 12.10 19.77
N ALA A 28 5.14 13.36 19.51
CA ALA A 28 5.97 13.74 18.38
C ALA A 28 7.37 13.08 18.44
N GLU A 29 7.95 12.96 19.64
CA GLU A 29 9.26 12.32 19.85
C GLU A 29 9.22 10.84 19.50
N GLN A 30 8.12 10.16 19.86
CA GLN A 30 7.91 8.75 19.52
C GLN A 30 7.77 8.57 18.01
N ILE A 31 7.02 9.46 17.35
CA ILE A 31 6.90 9.47 15.87
C ILE A 31 8.29 9.63 15.24
N MET A 32 9.06 10.62 15.67
CA MET A 32 10.39 10.89 15.12
C MET A 32 11.37 9.74 15.38
N SER A 33 11.31 9.09 16.54
CA SER A 33 12.12 7.93 16.87
C SER A 33 11.84 6.75 15.91
N VAL A 34 10.56 6.45 15.68
CA VAL A 34 10.14 5.36 14.79
C VAL A 34 10.48 5.68 13.33
N ALA A 35 10.25 6.91 12.87
CA ALA A 35 10.61 7.34 11.53
C ALA A 35 12.12 7.15 11.26
N LYS A 36 12.99 7.59 12.19
CA LYS A 36 14.45 7.38 12.10
C LYS A 36 14.84 5.90 12.08
N LYS A 37 14.07 5.05 12.74
CA LYS A 37 14.34 3.61 12.82
C LYS A 37 14.00 2.87 11.52
N TYR A 38 12.86 3.19 10.89
CA TYR A 38 12.34 2.38 9.79
C TYR A 38 12.52 3.00 8.41
N PHE A 39 12.52 4.34 8.30
CA PHE A 39 12.74 5.03 7.02
C PHE A 39 14.23 5.18 6.73
N ILE A 40 14.87 4.02 6.53
CA ILE A 40 16.28 3.90 6.16
C ILE A 40 16.38 3.27 4.76
N PRO A 41 17.46 3.56 4.00
CA PRO A 41 17.62 3.04 2.64
C PRO A 41 17.53 1.52 2.54
N GLU A 42 17.98 0.79 3.56
CA GLU A 42 17.99 -0.67 3.61
C GLU A 42 16.58 -1.28 3.61
N ASN A 43 15.58 -0.53 4.08
CA ASN A 43 14.17 -0.94 4.07
C ASN A 43 13.40 -0.38 2.86
N MET A 44 14.05 0.37 1.97
CA MET A 44 13.38 1.04 0.86
C MET A 44 13.24 0.09 -0.34
N THR A 45 12.00 -0.11 -0.79
CA THR A 45 11.70 -0.80 -2.05
C THR A 45 11.08 0.19 -3.03
N VAL A 46 11.63 0.28 -4.23
CA VAL A 46 11.12 1.13 -5.31
C VAL A 46 10.54 0.25 -6.41
N ALA A 47 9.27 0.45 -6.73
CA ALA A 47 8.60 -0.20 -7.85
C ALA A 47 8.04 0.89 -8.76
N VAL A 48 8.35 0.79 -10.06
CA VAL A 48 7.81 1.67 -11.10
C VAL A 48 6.91 0.82 -11.97
N LEU A 49 5.63 1.20 -12.07
CA LEU A 49 4.69 0.57 -12.97
C LEU A 49 4.71 1.31 -14.31
N ASP A 50 5.28 0.67 -15.33
CA ASP A 50 5.25 1.16 -16.71
C ASP A 50 4.03 0.60 -17.45
N PRO A 51 3.04 1.44 -17.82
CA PRO A 51 1.83 0.97 -18.47
C PRO A 51 2.13 0.35 -19.84
N GLN A 52 1.74 -0.91 -20.02
CA GLN A 52 1.91 -1.60 -21.30
C GLN A 52 0.76 -1.30 -22.27
N PRO A 53 1.02 -1.29 -23.59
CA PRO A 53 -0.03 -1.19 -24.59
C PRO A 53 -1.04 -2.33 -24.42
N ILE A 54 -2.33 -2.02 -24.52
CA ILE A 54 -3.38 -3.04 -24.54
C ILE A 54 -3.31 -3.74 -25.92
N PRO A 55 -3.13 -5.07 -25.98
CA PRO A 55 -3.18 -5.80 -27.24
C PRO A 55 -4.54 -5.57 -27.89
N THR A 56 -4.55 -4.85 -29.01
CA THR A 56 -5.74 -4.74 -29.84
C THR A 56 -5.66 -5.88 -30.85
N ASP A 57 -6.49 -6.91 -30.66
CA ASP A 57 -6.76 -7.90 -31.71
C ASP A 57 -7.49 -7.21 -32.86
N LYS A 58 -6.73 -6.51 -33.70
CA LYS A 58 -7.12 -6.15 -35.06
C LYS A 58 -6.05 -6.72 -35.99
N PRO A 59 -6.40 -7.63 -36.90
CA PRO A 59 -5.43 -8.17 -37.84
C PRO A 59 -4.93 -7.03 -38.72
N THR A 60 -3.68 -6.62 -38.51
CA THR A 60 -3.00 -5.65 -39.36
C THR A 60 -2.78 -6.30 -40.73
N LYS A 61 -3.53 -5.85 -41.73
CA LYS A 61 -3.21 -6.14 -43.14
C LYS A 61 -1.77 -5.67 -43.36
N LYS A 62 -0.88 -6.60 -43.69
CA LYS A 62 0.45 -6.31 -44.22
C LYS A 62 0.28 -5.46 -45.48
N SER A 63 0.72 -4.21 -45.45
CA SER A 63 1.14 -3.50 -46.66
C SER A 63 2.66 -3.67 -46.78
N VAL A 64 3.03 -4.46 -47.78
CA VAL A 64 4.41 -4.67 -48.25
C VAL A 64 4.80 -3.52 -49.18
N SER A 65 6.12 -3.22 -49.24
CA SER A 65 6.88 -2.44 -50.27
C SER A 65 6.60 -0.92 -50.34
N GLU A 66 7.53 0.00 -50.61
CA GLU A 66 8.94 0.12 -51.05
C GLU A 66 9.48 1.41 -50.35
N GLU A 67 10.74 1.77 -50.15
CA GLU A 67 12.05 1.58 -50.80
C GLU A 67 13.14 1.94 -49.77
#